data_AF-A0A9P0YVF7-F1
#
_entry.id   AF-A0A9P0YVF7-F1
#
_cell.length_a   1.000
_cell.length_b   1.000
_cell.length_c   1.000
_cell.angle_alpha   90.00
_cell.angle_beta   90.00
_cell.angle_gamma   90.00
#
_symmetry.space_group_name_H-M   'P 1'
#
loop_
_entity.id
_entity.type
_entity.pdbx_description
1 polymer ?
#
loop_
_entity_poly.entity_id
_entity_poly.type
_entity_poly.pdbx_seq_one_letter_code
_entity_poly.pdbx_strand_id
1 'polypeptide(L)'
;MENRFTVEQMELKEQLQVWIYEMRGNEAFSTLQSIGEVSKKMVELTIHKSFHLVYRLIELALVLPVATATVERAFSSMNIIKTDLRNKMGDDYLTDCLVCYIERDIFQAIDNEAIMQHFQNMKTRRIDLPRLQK
;
A
#
# COMPACT_ATOMS: atom_id res chain seq x y z
N MET A 1 -14.99 16.78 -19.12
CA MET A 1 -14.01 15.84 -18.51
C MET A 1 -13.38 14.94 -19.57
N GLU A 2 -14.13 14.46 -20.54
CA GLU A 2 -13.67 13.54 -21.61
C GLU A 2 -12.51 14.08 -22.47
N ASN A 3 -12.53 15.37 -22.83
CA ASN A 3 -11.45 16.01 -23.60
C ASN A 3 -10.10 16.11 -22.86
N ARG A 4 -10.06 16.05 -21.53
CA ARG A 4 -8.78 16.13 -20.79
C ARG A 4 -8.06 14.79 -20.80
N PHE A 5 -8.81 13.71 -20.64
CA PHE A 5 -8.28 12.36 -20.65
C PHE A 5 -7.73 11.97 -22.03
N THR A 6 -8.40 12.39 -23.11
CA THR A 6 -7.92 12.14 -24.47
C THR A 6 -6.63 12.90 -24.79
N VAL A 7 -6.50 14.15 -24.32
CA VAL A 7 -5.28 14.95 -24.49
C VAL A 7 -4.11 14.34 -23.73
N GLU A 8 -4.30 13.95 -22.46
CA GLU A 8 -3.25 13.28 -21.66
C GLU A 8 -2.82 11.94 -22.28
N GLN A 9 -3.75 11.18 -22.86
CA GLN A 9 -3.43 9.93 -23.56
C GLN A 9 -2.61 10.17 -24.83
N MET A 10 -2.92 11.21 -25.60
CA MET A 10 -2.15 11.58 -26.78
C MET A 10 -0.74 12.02 -26.41
N GLU A 11 -0.61 12.87 -25.38
CA GLU A 11 0.67 13.36 -24.88
C GLU A 11 1.53 12.22 -24.31
N LEU A 12 0.92 11.30 -23.54
CA LEU A 12 1.61 10.11 -23.04
C LEU A 12 2.12 9.24 -24.19
N LYS A 13 1.29 9.03 -25.23
CA LYS A 13 1.68 8.25 -26.40
C LYS A 13 2.87 8.88 -27.12
N GLU A 14 2.87 10.20 -27.29
CA GLU A 14 3.97 10.94 -27.90
C GLU A 14 5.24 10.84 -27.06
N GLN A 15 5.17 11.15 -25.75
CA GLN A 15 6.29 11.04 -24.82
C GLN A 15 6.86 9.61 -24.80
N LEU A 16 6.02 8.58 -24.83
CA LEU A 16 6.45 7.18 -24.87
C LEU A 16 7.21 6.84 -26.14
N GLN A 17 6.77 7.32 -27.31
CA GLN A 17 7.49 7.05 -28.57
C GLN A 17 8.88 7.69 -28.56
N VAL A 18 8.96 8.96 -28.15
CA VAL A 18 10.24 9.68 -28.04
C VAL A 18 11.15 9.00 -27.01
N TRP A 19 10.60 8.66 -25.84
CA TRP A 19 11.30 7.96 -24.78
C TRP A 19 11.90 6.63 -25.25
N ILE A 20 11.11 5.78 -25.90
CA ILE A 20 11.57 4.47 -26.38
C ILE A 20 12.70 4.64 -27.40
N TYR A 21 12.60 5.64 -28.28
CA TYR A 21 13.64 5.94 -29.25
C TYR A 21 14.94 6.39 -28.56
N GLU A 22 14.86 7.37 -27.66
CA GLU A 22 16.03 7.91 -26.95
C GLU A 22 16.71 6.87 -26.06
N MET A 23 15.93 6.06 -25.33
CA MET A 23 16.49 5.08 -24.40
C MET A 23 17.15 3.90 -25.11
N ARG A 24 16.66 3.51 -26.28
CA ARG A 24 17.31 2.45 -27.08
C ARG A 24 18.69 2.88 -27.59
N GLY A 25 18.91 4.18 -27.78
CA GLY A 25 20.21 4.73 -28.17
C GLY A 25 21.14 5.05 -27.00
N ASN A 26 20.67 4.94 -25.76
CA ASN A 26 21.41 5.37 -24.58
C ASN A 26 22.03 4.18 -23.83
N GLU A 27 23.37 4.09 -23.84
CA GLU A 27 24.11 3.05 -23.12
C GLU A 27 23.83 3.05 -21.61
N ALA A 28 23.43 4.19 -21.02
CA ALA A 28 23.08 4.26 -19.60
C ALA A 28 21.83 3.43 -19.23
N PHE A 29 21.01 3.07 -20.22
CA PHE A 29 19.78 2.29 -20.05
C PHE A 29 19.85 0.89 -20.66
N SER A 30 20.89 0.58 -21.45
CA SER A 30 21.00 -0.70 -22.17
C SER A 30 21.23 -1.90 -21.24
N THR A 31 21.82 -1.68 -20.06
CA THR A 31 22.16 -2.73 -19.09
C THR A 31 21.11 -2.94 -17.99
N LEU A 32 20.05 -2.13 -17.95
CA LEU A 32 19.05 -2.18 -16.88
C LEU A 32 18.07 -3.34 -17.12
N GLN A 33 17.80 -4.13 -16.08
CA GLN A 33 16.96 -5.33 -16.16
C GLN A 33 15.62 -5.18 -15.44
N SER A 34 15.46 -4.16 -14.60
CA SER A 34 14.22 -3.93 -13.86
C SER A 34 13.66 -2.53 -14.07
N ILE A 35 12.33 -2.43 -13.99
CA ILE A 35 11.61 -1.14 -14.03
C ILE A 35 11.99 -0.23 -12.85
N GLY A 36 12.40 -0.80 -11.71
CA GLY A 36 12.91 -0.06 -10.56
C GLY A 36 14.28 0.58 -10.84
N GLU A 37 15.17 -0.10 -11.55
CA GLU A 37 16.45 0.46 -12.00
C GLU A 37 16.24 1.59 -13.01
N VAL A 38 15.31 1.42 -13.96
CA VAL A 38 14.93 2.48 -14.92
C VAL A 38 14.43 3.71 -14.16
N SER A 39 13.52 3.55 -13.19
CA SER A 39 13.02 4.64 -12.35
C SER A 39 14.15 5.41 -11.65
N LYS A 40 15.06 4.69 -10.98
CA LYS A 40 16.23 5.30 -10.32
C LYS A 40 17.09 6.08 -11.31
N LYS A 41 17.36 5.50 -12.48
CA LYS A 41 18.20 6.13 -13.51
C LYS A 41 17.56 7.39 -14.11
N MET A 42 16.24 7.41 -14.27
CA MET A 42 15.50 8.60 -14.71
C MET A 42 15.59 9.75 -13.70
N VAL A 43 15.66 9.45 -12.40
CA VAL A 43 15.85 10.45 -11.35
C VAL A 43 17.30 10.96 -11.36
N GLU A 44 18.28 10.06 -11.39
CA GLU A 44 19.71 10.38 -11.45
C GLU A 44 20.04 11.35 -12.60
N LEU A 45 19.50 11.08 -13.80
CA LEU A 45 19.75 11.88 -14.99
C LEU A 45 18.79 13.08 -15.14
N THR A 46 17.91 13.32 -14.15
CA THR A 46 16.87 14.37 -14.16
C THR A 46 15.85 14.30 -15.30
N ILE A 47 15.85 13.20 -16.05
CA ILE A 47 15.02 12.89 -17.21
C ILE A 47 13.53 12.78 -16.84
N HIS A 48 13.22 12.37 -15.60
CA HIS A 48 11.85 12.29 -15.08
C HIS A 48 11.06 13.60 -15.20
N LYS A 49 11.72 14.77 -15.31
CA LYS A 49 11.07 16.06 -15.52
C LYS A 49 10.61 16.24 -16.96
N SER A 50 11.42 15.80 -17.91
CA SER A 50 11.13 15.88 -19.36
C SER A 50 10.07 14.85 -19.76
N PHE A 51 10.17 13.63 -19.23
CA PHE A 51 9.24 12.53 -19.51
C PHE A 51 8.35 12.22 -18.29
N HIS A 52 7.67 13.25 -17.78
CA HIS A 52 6.90 13.17 -16.54
C HIS A 52 5.74 12.16 -16.60
N LEU A 53 5.08 11.99 -17.76
CA LEU A 53 3.99 11.02 -17.90
C LEU A 53 4.51 9.58 -17.93
N VAL A 54 5.65 9.36 -18.57
CA VAL A 54 6.33 8.05 -18.59
C VAL A 54 6.80 7.67 -17.19
N TYR A 55 7.43 8.62 -16.49
CA TYR A 55 7.88 8.40 -15.13
C TYR A 55 6.71 8.08 -14.19
N ARG A 56 5.60 8.82 -14.29
CA ARG A 56 4.37 8.53 -13.53
C ARG A 56 3.80 7.14 -13.83
N LEU A 57 3.83 6.70 -15.08
CA LEU A 57 3.40 5.35 -15.45
C LEU A 57 4.27 4.28 -14.78
N ILE A 58 5.59 4.49 -14.75
CA ILE A 58 6.54 3.61 -14.08
C ILE A 58 6.29 3.56 -12.57
N GLU A 59 6.06 4.71 -11.93
CA GLU A 59 5.70 4.78 -10.51
C GLU A 59 4.41 3.99 -10.22
N LEU A 60 3.38 4.17 -11.03
CA LEU A 60 2.14 3.40 -10.89
C LEU A 60 2.38 1.89 -11.05
N ALA A 61 3.18 1.48 -12.02
CA ALA A 61 3.53 0.07 -12.22
C ALA A 61 4.33 -0.52 -11.04
N LEU A 62 5.13 0.29 -10.34
CA LEU A 62 5.87 -0.12 -9.14
C LEU A 62 4.98 -0.20 -7.89
N VAL A 63 4.01 0.71 -7.76
CA VAL A 63 3.10 0.78 -6.60
C VAL A 63 1.97 -0.25 -6.71
N LEU A 64 1.53 -0.57 -7.93
CA LEU A 64 0.39 -1.43 -8.17
C LEU A 64 0.52 -2.83 -7.51
N PRO A 65 1.66 -3.55 -7.61
CA PRO A 65 1.81 -4.84 -6.94
C PRO A 65 1.66 -4.75 -5.41
N VAL A 66 2.18 -3.67 -4.80
CA VAL A 66 2.08 -3.44 -3.36
C VAL A 66 0.63 -3.15 -2.96
N ALA A 67 -0.07 -2.33 -3.74
CA ALA A 67 -1.48 -2.04 -3.54
C ALA A 67 -2.34 -3.31 -3.67
N THR A 68 -2.12 -4.10 -4.73
CA THR A 68 -2.82 -5.37 -4.95
C THR A 68 -2.59 -6.34 -3.80
N ALA A 69 -1.34 -6.56 -3.38
CA ALA A 69 -1.02 -7.44 -2.25
C ALA A 69 -1.67 -6.97 -0.94
N THR A 70 -1.74 -5.66 -0.70
CA THR A 70 -2.41 -5.09 0.47
C THR A 70 -3.91 -5.38 0.46
N VAL A 71 -4.56 -5.20 -0.70
CA VAL A 71 -5.98 -5.47 -0.89
C VAL A 71 -6.27 -6.97 -0.73
N GLU A 72 -5.51 -7.85 -1.37
CA GLU A 72 -5.64 -9.31 -1.23
C GLU A 72 -5.47 -9.76 0.23
N ARG A 73 -4.47 -9.21 0.92
CA ARG A 73 -4.25 -9.47 2.35
C ARG A 73 -5.46 -9.04 3.20
N ALA A 74 -6.05 -7.88 2.93
CA ALA A 74 -7.24 -7.41 3.64
C ALA A 74 -8.45 -8.32 3.39
N PHE A 75 -8.69 -8.73 2.14
CA PHE A 75 -9.76 -9.68 1.80
C PHE A 75 -9.56 -11.06 2.45
N SER A 76 -8.33 -11.57 2.45
CA SER A 76 -8.00 -12.82 3.12
C SER A 76 -8.26 -12.74 4.63
N SER A 77 -7.80 -11.65 5.27
CA SER A 77 -8.03 -11.38 6.69
C SER A 77 -9.52 -11.32 7.01
N MET A 78 -10.31 -10.63 6.18
CA MET A 78 -11.76 -10.57 6.32
C MET A 78 -12.39 -11.96 6.25
N ASN A 79 -11.93 -12.81 5.32
CA ASN A 79 -12.44 -14.17 5.16
C ASN A 79 -12.14 -15.03 6.40
N ILE A 80 -10.93 -14.94 6.95
CA ILE A 80 -10.53 -15.63 8.19
C ILE A 80 -11.43 -15.20 9.36
N ILE A 81 -11.53 -13.89 9.61
CA ILE A 81 -12.34 -13.33 10.71
C ILE A 81 -13.80 -13.77 10.60
N LYS A 82 -14.40 -13.67 9.41
CA LYS A 82 -15.81 -14.06 9.19
C LYS A 82 -16.02 -15.57 9.32
N THR A 83 -15.06 -16.39 8.88
CA THR A 83 -15.17 -17.85 8.94
C THR A 83 -15.02 -18.35 10.38
N ASP A 84 -14.00 -17.87 11.10
CA ASP A 84 -13.70 -18.28 12.48
C ASP A 84 -14.81 -17.85 13.46
N LEU A 85 -15.34 -16.63 13.29
CA LEU A 85 -16.39 -16.11 14.18
C LEU A 85 -17.81 -16.53 13.76
N ARG A 86 -17.97 -17.20 12.60
CA ARG A 86 -19.21 -17.78 12.07
C ARG A 86 -20.47 -16.92 12.27
N ASN A 87 -20.36 -15.59 12.13
CA ASN A 87 -21.40 -14.64 12.52
C ASN A 87 -21.61 -13.53 11.50
N LYS A 88 -22.86 -13.02 11.44
CA LYS A 88 -23.14 -11.68 10.91
C LYS A 88 -22.59 -10.64 11.88
N MET A 89 -21.30 -10.32 11.78
CA MET A 89 -20.74 -9.14 12.44
C MET A 89 -21.27 -7.88 11.78
N GLY A 90 -21.53 -6.85 12.60
CA GLY A 90 -21.75 -5.50 12.09
C GLY A 90 -20.47 -4.93 11.47
N ASP A 91 -20.63 -4.01 10.51
CA ASP A 91 -19.53 -3.48 9.71
C ASP A 91 -18.46 -2.77 10.57
N ASP A 92 -18.87 -2.06 11.62
CA ASP A 92 -17.95 -1.37 12.55
C ASP A 92 -17.03 -2.37 13.27
N TYR A 93 -17.61 -3.42 13.85
CA TYR A 93 -16.85 -4.44 14.58
C TYR A 93 -15.94 -5.26 13.65
N LEU A 94 -16.38 -5.49 12.41
CA LEU A 94 -15.54 -6.12 11.37
C LEU A 94 -14.35 -5.25 11.00
N THR A 95 -14.57 -3.95 10.87
CA THR A 95 -13.51 -2.98 10.57
C THR A 95 -12.47 -2.96 11.68
N ASP A 96 -12.89 -2.89 12.94
CA ASP A 96 -11.99 -2.93 14.09
C ASP A 96 -11.16 -4.23 14.13
N CYS A 97 -11.79 -5.38 13.88
CA CYS A 97 -11.08 -6.67 13.84
C CYS A 97 -10.08 -6.76 12.68
N LEU A 98 -10.42 -6.21 11.50
CA LEU A 98 -9.55 -6.16 10.33
C LEU A 98 -8.29 -5.34 10.61
N VAL A 99 -8.43 -4.17 11.26
CA VAL A 99 -7.29 -3.33 11.64
C VAL A 99 -6.36 -4.08 12.59
N CYS A 100 -6.91 -4.72 13.63
CA CYS A 100 -6.13 -5.52 14.56
C CYS A 100 -5.40 -6.70 13.90
N TYR A 101 -6.01 -7.33 12.90
CA TYR A 101 -5.42 -8.48 12.22
C TYR A 101 -4.36 -8.09 11.19
N ILE A 102 -4.60 -7.04 10.40
CA ILE A 102 -3.65 -6.54 9.39
C ILE A 102 -2.40 -5.95 10.06
N GLU A 103 -2.60 -5.19 11.14
CA GLU A 103 -1.53 -4.52 11.89
C GLU A 103 -1.08 -5.34 13.11
N ARG A 104 -1.27 -6.66 13.07
CA ARG A 104 -0.99 -7.55 14.21
C ARG A 104 0.43 -7.41 14.74
N ASP A 105 1.41 -7.13 13.88
CA ASP A 105 2.80 -6.95 14.28
C ASP A 105 2.98 -5.69 15.15
N ILE A 106 2.24 -4.62 14.85
CA ILE A 106 2.20 -3.39 15.67
C ILE A 106 1.50 -3.69 17.00
N PHE A 107 0.37 -4.39 16.97
CA PHE A 107 -0.37 -4.72 18.19
C PHE A 107 0.38 -5.70 19.10
N GLN A 108 1.18 -6.62 18.55
CA GLN A 108 2.05 -7.51 19.32
C GLN A 108 3.18 -6.78 20.05
N ALA A 109 3.57 -5.59 19.57
CA ALA A 109 4.58 -4.78 20.23
C ALA A 109 4.03 -4.01 21.45
N ILE A 110 2.71 -3.95 21.62
CA ILE A 110 2.06 -3.27 22.75
C ILE A 110 1.97 -4.25 23.93
N ASP A 111 2.40 -3.80 25.11
CA ASP A 111 2.32 -4.61 26.33
C ASP A 111 0.86 -4.82 26.76
N ASN A 112 0.50 -6.07 27.03
CA ASN A 112 -0.85 -6.43 27.46
C ASN A 112 -1.24 -5.77 28.79
N GLU A 113 -0.28 -5.56 29.69
CA GLU A 113 -0.54 -4.87 30.96
C GLU A 113 -0.90 -3.40 30.73
N ALA A 114 -0.25 -2.73 29.77
CA ALA A 114 -0.59 -1.37 29.38
C ALA A 114 -2.00 -1.28 28.75
N ILE A 115 -2.37 -2.24 27.92
CA ILE A 115 -3.73 -2.34 27.35
C ILE A 115 -4.76 -2.52 28.46
N MET A 116 -4.49 -3.43 29.40
CA MET A 116 -5.40 -3.71 30.52
C MET A 116 -5.59 -2.49 31.42
N GLN A 117 -4.51 -1.81 31.80
CA GLN A 117 -4.60 -0.61 32.62
C GLN A 117 -5.34 0.52 31.89
N HIS A 118 -5.06 0.73 30.61
CA HIS A 118 -5.78 1.71 29.81
C HIS A 118 -7.28 1.40 29.78
N PHE A 119 -7.65 0.15 29.49
CA PHE A 119 -9.05 -0.28 29.42
C PHE A 119 -9.79 -0.16 30.77
N GLN A 120 -9.12 -0.44 31.88
CA GLN A 120 -9.66 -0.22 33.23
C GLN A 120 -9.90 1.27 33.52
N ASN A 121 -8.98 2.14 33.08
CA ASN A 121 -9.05 3.58 33.32
C ASN A 121 -10.10 4.30 32.44
N MET A 122 -10.56 3.69 31.33
CA MET A 122 -11.55 4.30 30.44
C MET A 122 -12.92 4.53 31.09
N LYS A 123 -13.36 3.64 31.98
CA LYS A 123 -14.62 3.77 32.74
C LYS A 123 -14.52 3.01 34.05
N THR A 124 -15.10 3.52 35.12
CA THR A 124 -15.24 2.79 36.40
C THR A 124 -16.08 1.53 36.15
N ARG A 125 -15.45 0.35 36.22
CA ARG A 125 -16.15 -0.94 36.06
C ARG A 125 -16.35 -1.58 37.43
N ARG A 126 -17.36 -2.46 37.53
CA ARG A 126 -17.65 -3.22 38.77
C ARG A 126 -16.61 -4.29 39.10
N ILE A 127 -15.70 -4.60 38.16
CA ILE A 127 -14.73 -5.67 38.25
C ILE A 127 -13.40 -5.14 37.73
N ASP A 128 -12.35 -5.26 38.53
CA ASP A 128 -10.97 -5.03 38.10
C ASP A 128 -10.45 -6.29 37.41
N LEU A 129 -9.79 -6.13 36.26
CA LEU A 129 -9.24 -7.28 35.54
C LEU A 129 -8.03 -7.83 36.33
N PRO A 130 -7.89 -9.16 36.45
CA PRO A 130 -6.79 -9.78 37.17
C PRO A 130 -5.45 -9.44 36.50
N ARG A 131 -4.42 -9.13 37.30
CA ARG A 131 -3.07 -8.87 36.77
C ARG A 131 -2.53 -10.12 36.07
N LEU A 132 -1.92 -9.94 34.90
CA LEU A 132 -1.29 -11.04 34.17
C LEU A 132 -0.13 -11.59 35.02
N GLN A 133 -0.26 -12.84 35.47
CA GLN A 133 0.82 -13.53 36.17
C GLN A 133 1.86 -13.97 35.12
N LYS A 134 3.12 -13.59 35.34
CA LYS A 134 4.27 -13.93 34.48
C LYS A 134 4.53 -15.43 34.45
#